data_AF-A0A939B8R7-F1
#
_entry.id   AF-A0A939B8R7-F1
#
_cell.length_a   1.000
_cell.length_b   1.000
_cell.length_c   1.000
_cell.angle_alpha   90.00
_cell.angle_beta   90.00
_cell.angle_gamma   90.00
#
_symmetry.space_group_name_H-M   'P 1'
#
loop_
_entity.id
_entity.type
_entity.pdbx_description
1 polymer ?
#
loop_
_entity_poly.entity_id
_entity_poly.type
_entity_poly.pdbx_seq_one_letter_code
_entity_poly.pdbx_strand_id
1 'polypeptide(L)' 'MDFKLLKQLYKIHSKSGYEGKIISFVCKWVDKNIQGAKMELDWNTGNIYITKGTAKTYPCMVAHLDQVQKYHP' A
#
# COMPACT_ATOMS: atom_id res chain seq x y z
N MET A 1 3.01 1.19 -17.77
CA MET A 1 3.17 0.43 -16.52
C MET A 1 4.62 0.57 -16.08
N ASP A 2 4.89 1.00 -14.85
CA ASP A 2 6.27 1.08 -14.34
C ASP A 2 6.73 -0.31 -13.87
N PHE A 3 7.46 -1.00 -14.75
CA PHE A 3 7.98 -2.33 -14.46
C PHE A 3 9.03 -2.36 -13.35
N LYS A 4 9.71 -1.24 -13.07
CA LYS A 4 10.70 -1.16 -12.00
C LYS A 4 10.00 -1.14 -10.64
N LEU A 5 8.97 -0.31 -10.50
CA LEU A 5 8.14 -0.26 -9.29
C LEU A 5 7.43 -1.61 -9.05
N LEU A 6 6.88 -2.21 -10.11
CA LEU A 6 6.24 -3.52 -10.00
C LEU A 6 7.20 -4.60 -9.47
N LYS A 7 8.42 -4.68 -10.02
CA LYS A 7 9.44 -5.62 -9.54
C LYS A 7 9.86 -5.34 -8.10
N GLN A 8 9.85 -4.09 -7.65
CA GLN A 8 10.14 -3.76 -6.25
C GLN A 8 9.02 -4.27 -5.32
N LEU A 9 7.76 -4.06 -5.69
CA LEU A 9 6.61 -4.56 -4.94
C LEU A 9 6.64 -6.09 -4.82
N TYR A 10 6.90 -6.80 -5.93
CA TYR A 10 6.93 -8.27 -5.94
C TYR A 10 8.07 -8.89 -5.14
N LYS A 11 9.15 -8.14 -4.89
CA LYS A 11 10.25 -8.58 -4.03
C LYS A 11 9.92 -8.50 -2.54
N ILE A 12 8.84 -7.81 -2.18
CA ILE A 12 8.42 -7.71 -0.78
C ILE A 12 7.50 -8.87 -0.49
N HIS A 13 7.97 -9.79 0.34
CA HIS A 13 7.12 -10.83 0.87
C HIS A 13 6.09 -10.22 1.84
N SER A 14 4.82 -10.48 1.57
CA SER A 14 3.69 -9.94 2.33
C SER A 14 2.63 -11.03 2.53
N LYS A 15 2.96 -12.03 3.35
CA LYS A 15 1.98 -13.06 3.73
C LYS A 15 0.82 -12.42 4.51
N SER A 16 -0.40 -12.94 4.35
CA SER A 16 -1.56 -12.48 5.12
C SER A 16 -1.27 -12.45 6.63
N GLY A 17 -1.53 -11.31 7.27
CA GLY A 17 -1.22 -11.01 8.68
C GLY A 17 0.22 -10.51 8.94
N TYR A 18 1.06 -10.39 7.91
CA TYR A 18 2.46 -9.95 8.00
C TYR A 18 2.81 -8.86 6.98
N GLU A 19 1.85 -8.00 6.64
CA GLU A 19 1.93 -6.98 5.58
C GLU A 19 2.77 -5.74 5.95
N GLY A 20 3.31 -5.67 7.17
CA GLY A 20 3.98 -4.46 7.68
C GLY A 20 5.09 -3.90 6.76
N LYS A 21 5.84 -4.77 6.07
CA LYS A 21 6.89 -4.35 5.12
C LYS A 21 6.32 -3.68 3.87
N ILE A 22 5.27 -4.27 3.27
CA ILE A 22 4.66 -3.70 2.06
C ILE A 22 3.88 -2.43 2.39
N ILE A 23 3.21 -2.38 3.55
CA ILE A 23 2.56 -1.17 4.08
C ILE A 23 3.59 -0.04 4.18
N SER A 24 4.74 -0.29 4.84
CA SER A 24 5.80 0.71 4.98
C SER A 24 6.34 1.19 3.62
N PHE A 25 6.51 0.28 2.66
CA PHE A 25 6.96 0.62 1.32
C PHE A 25 5.95 1.53 0.59
N VAL A 26 4.67 1.15 0.60
CA VAL A 26 3.60 1.92 -0.06
C VAL A 26 3.48 3.31 0.56
N CYS A 27 3.43 3.42 1.89
CA CYS A 27 3.35 4.72 2.56
C CYS A 27 4.52 5.64 2.20
N LYS A 28 5.76 5.13 2.24
CA LYS A 28 6.95 5.90 1.84
C LYS A 28 6.92 6.33 0.38
N TRP A 29 6.45 5.45 -0.51
CA TRP A 29 6.34 5.77 -1.92
C TRP A 29 5.28 6.85 -2.16
N VAL A 30 4.12 6.75 -1.52
CA VAL A 30 3.03 7.73 -1.63
C VAL A 30 3.46 9.08 -1.07
N ASP A 31 4.04 9.12 0.13
CA ASP A 31 4.56 10.34 0.76
C ASP A 31 5.56 11.07 -0.15
N LYS A 32 6.49 10.32 -0.76
CA LYS A 32 7.50 10.87 -1.66
C LYS A 32 6.95 11.37 -3.00
N ASN A 33 5.98 10.67 -3.59
CA ASN A 33 5.59 10.89 -5.00
C ASN A 33 4.23 11.57 -5.17
N ILE A 34 3.38 11.56 -4.15
CA ILE A 34 2.02 12.10 -4.23
C ILE A 34 1.84 13.23 -3.22
N GLN A 35 2.29 14.43 -3.61
CA GLN A 35 2.12 15.63 -2.79
C GLN A 35 0.63 15.89 -2.49
N GLY A 36 0.35 16.23 -1.22
CA GLY A 36 -1.00 16.54 -0.74
C GLY A 36 -1.89 15.32 -0.50
N ALA A 37 -1.35 14.10 -0.59
CA ALA A 37 -2.03 12.91 -0.09
C ALA A 37 -2.04 12.89 1.45
N LYS A 38 -3.17 12.50 2.02
CA LYS A 38 -3.28 12.16 3.44
C LYS A 38 -3.35 10.64 3.57
N MET A 39 -2.62 10.11 4.54
CA MET A 39 -2.57 8.67 4.80
C MET A 39 -2.96 8.40 6.24
N GLU A 40 -3.83 7.41 6.42
CA GLU A 40 -4.27 6.92 7.72
C GLU A 40 -4.06 5.41 7.75
N LEU A 41 -3.59 4.89 8.88
CA LEU A 41 -3.38 3.46 9.10
C LEU A 41 -4.33 2.99 10.19
N ASP A 42 -5.14 1.98 9.89
CA ASP A 42 -5.89 1.26 10.89
C ASP A 42 -4.97 0.23 11.57
N TRP A 43 -4.57 0.52 12.81
CA TRP A 43 -3.66 -0.33 13.58
C TRP A 43 -4.24 -1.70 13.95
N ASN A 44 -5.55 -1.88 13.90
CA ASN A 44 -6.18 -3.16 14.22
C ASN A 44 -6.12 -4.13 13.04
N THR A 45 -6.21 -3.62 11.80
CA THR A 45 -6.29 -4.44 10.59
C THR A 45 -5.06 -4.36 9.69
N GLY A 46 -4.24 -3.31 9.82
CA GLY A 46 -3.14 -3.02 8.90
C GLY A 46 -3.58 -2.34 7.60
N ASN A 47 -4.87 -1.99 7.45
CA ASN A 47 -5.37 -1.31 6.26
C ASN A 47 -4.88 0.14 6.20
N ILE A 48 -4.44 0.55 5.01
CA ILE A 48 -4.05 1.93 4.71
C ILE A 48 -5.14 2.64 3.90
N TYR A 49 -5.53 3.82 4.38
CA TYR A 49 -6.48 4.69 3.71
C TYR A 49 -5.73 5.90 3.18
N ILE A 50 -5.82 6.14 1.88
CA ILE A 50 -5.12 7.23 1.20
C ILE A 50 -6.16 8.10 0.52
N THR A 51 -6.17 9.39 0.85
CA THR A 51 -7.07 10.39 0.25
C THR A 51 -6.25 11.55 -0.34
N LYS A 52 -6.78 12.21 -1.37
CA LYS A 52 -6.17 13.39 -1.98
C LYS A 52 -7.23 14.36 -2.48
N GLY A 53 -6.98 15.65 -2.26
CA GLY A 53 -7.90 16.72 -2.64
C GLY A 53 -9.04 16.91 -1.62
N THR A 54 -10.02 17.74 -1.99
CA THR A 54 -11.18 18.06 -1.15
C THR A 54 -12.45 17.83 -1.95
N ALA A 55 -13.26 16.85 -1.55
CA ALA A 55 -14.55 16.55 -2.15
C ALA A 55 -15.53 16.01 -1.10
N LYS A 56 -16.84 16.14 -1.36
CA LYS A 56 -17.89 15.56 -0.50
C LYS A 56 -17.89 14.03 -0.56
N THR A 57 -17.55 13.46 -1.71
CA THR A 57 -17.43 12.03 -1.94
C THR A 57 -16.17 11.76 -2.77
N TYR A 58 -15.56 10.60 -2.56
CA TYR A 58 -14.38 10.16 -3.30
C TYR A 58 -14.69 8.85 -4.02
N PRO A 59 -14.16 8.64 -5.24
CA PRO A 59 -14.15 7.31 -5.81
C PRO A 59 -13.30 6.40 -4.90
N CYS A 60 -13.82 5.21 -4.59
CA CYS A 60 -13.10 4.23 -3.77
C CYS A 60 -12.36 3.24 -4.67
N MET A 61 -11.05 3.13 -4.50
CA MET A 61 -10.23 2.08 -5.11
C MET A 61 -9.66 1.22 -4.00
N VAL A 62 -9.78 -0.10 -4.15
CA VAL A 62 -9.32 -1.08 -3.16
C VAL A 62 -8.37 -2.05 -3.82
N ALA A 63 -7.25 -2.33 -3.15
CA ALA A 63 -6.28 -3.33 -3.55
C ALA A 63 -5.77 -4.07 -2.31
N HIS A 64 -5.71 -5.39 -2.40
CA HIS A 64 -5.13 -6.23 -1.35
C HIS A 64 -3.60 -6.17 -1.39
N LEU A 65 -2.97 -6.16 -0.22
CA LEU A 65 -1.51 -6.13 -0.06
C LEU A 65 -0.91 -7.50 0.27
N ASP A 66 -1.75 -8.46 0.63
CA ASP A 66 -1.31 -9.78 1.06
C ASP A 66 -1.08 -10.74 -0.12
N GLN A 67 -0.38 -11.82 0.19
CA GLN A 67 0.05 -12.84 -0.76
C GLN A 67 -0.24 -14.22 -0.17
N VAL A 68 -0.72 -15.11 -1.03
CA VAL A 68 -1.03 -16.51 -0.66
C VAL A 68 0.22 -17.35 -0.36
N GLN A 69 1.36 -16.95 -0.92
CA GLN A 69 2.60 -17.74 -0.83
C GLN A 69 3.11 -17.80 0.60
N LYS A 70 3.52 -19.00 1.04
CA LYS A 70 4.14 -19.21 2.35
C LYS A 70 5.66 -18.97 2.34
N TYR A 71 6.27 -19.07 1.16
CA TYR A 71 7.70 -18.96 0.94
C TYR A 71 7.95 -17.93 -0.17
N HIS A 72 9.01 -17.15 -0.02
CA HIS A 72 9.42 -16.15 -0.98
C HIS A 72 10.94 -16.28 -1.15
N PRO A 73 11.42 -16.78 -2.31
CA PRO A 73 12.84 -17.07 -2.55
C PRO A 73 13.69 -15.81 -2.71
#